data_AF-A0A0W1GSK5-F1
#
_entry.id   AF-A0A0W1GSK5-F1
#
_cell.length_a   1.000
_cell.length_b   1.000
_cell.length_c   1.000
_cell.angle_alpha   90.00
_cell.angle_beta   90.00
_cell.angle_gamma   90.00
#
_symmetry.space_group_name_H-M   'P 1'
#
loop_
_entity.id
_entity.type
_entity.pdbx_description
1 polymer ?
#
loop_
_entity_poly.entity_id
_entity_poly.type
_entity_poly.pdbx_seq_one_letter_code
_entity_poly.pdbx_strand_id
1 'polypeptide(L)'
;MVNGVLNFVEGRIVDLSEGGARIDGASMPARSRCEIHYAGEVTYAIVMWSEFDRMGVRFPYELTHGALYNALRNARRVKPTDVSPAFLSQRTAGFGRRGLS
;
A
#
# COMPACT_ATOMS: atom_id res chain seq x y z
N MET A 1 -2.69 -37.06 -10.45
CA MET A 1 -3.24 -35.90 -9.71
C MET A 1 -2.25 -34.76 -9.84
N VAL A 2 -2.67 -33.61 -10.37
CA VAL A 2 -1.81 -32.42 -10.48
C VAL A 2 -2.04 -31.57 -9.25
N ASN A 3 -1.00 -31.39 -8.42
CA ASN A 3 -1.10 -30.72 -7.11
C ASN A 3 -0.90 -29.20 -7.16
N GLY A 4 -0.83 -28.62 -8.37
CA GLY A 4 -0.70 -27.18 -8.58
C GLY A 4 -0.12 -26.89 -9.96
N VAL A 5 -0.86 -26.16 -10.78
CA VAL A 5 -0.31 -25.56 -12.00
C VAL A 5 0.30 -24.23 -11.58
N LEU A 6 1.63 -24.14 -11.61
CA LEU A 6 2.37 -22.89 -11.43
C LEU A 6 2.05 -21.97 -12.62
N ASN A 7 1.01 -21.15 -12.46
CA ASN A 7 0.73 -20.08 -13.41
C ASN A 7 1.57 -18.88 -12.99
N PHE A 8 2.67 -18.64 -13.71
CA PHE A 8 3.39 -17.38 -13.60
C PHE A 8 2.56 -16.31 -14.30
N VAL A 9 2.14 -15.29 -13.54
CA VAL A 9 1.42 -14.14 -14.08
C VAL A 9 2.26 -12.92 -13.76
N GLU A 10 2.68 -12.21 -14.80
CA GLU A 10 3.37 -10.94 -14.62
C GLU A 10 2.37 -9.89 -14.13
N GLY A 11 2.76 -9.14 -13.10
CA GLY A 11 1.93 -8.08 -12.54
C GLY A 11 2.81 -6.94 -12.06
N ARG A 12 2.21 -5.74 -12.00
CA ARG A 12 2.86 -4.54 -11.50
C ARG A 12 2.34 -4.22 -10.11
N ILE A 13 3.24 -4.12 -9.15
CA ILE A 13 2.92 -3.59 -7.82
C ILE A 13 2.71 -2.08 -7.95
N VAL A 14 1.48 -1.62 -7.74
CA VAL A 14 1.08 -0.20 -7.85
C VAL A 14 1.05 0.50 -6.50
N ASP A 15 0.75 -0.24 -5.44
CA ASP A 15 0.81 0.26 -4.07
C ASP A 15 1.37 -0.83 -3.15
N LEU A 16 2.20 -0.42 -2.20
CA LEU A 16 2.93 -1.33 -1.32
C LEU A 16 2.93 -0.79 0.11
N SER A 17 2.60 -1.66 1.06
CA SER A 17 2.63 -1.41 2.51
C SER A 17 3.35 -2.56 3.21
N GLU A 18 3.61 -2.43 4.51
CA GLU A 18 4.20 -3.52 5.30
C GLU A 18 3.27 -4.73 5.39
N GLY A 19 1.95 -4.52 5.35
CA GLY A 19 0.94 -5.56 5.55
C GLY A 19 0.35 -6.13 4.27
N GLY A 20 0.63 -5.52 3.11
CA GLY A 20 0.05 -5.96 1.84
C GLY A 20 0.46 -5.11 0.66
N ALA A 21 0.01 -5.54 -0.52
CA ALA A 21 0.28 -4.86 -1.78
C ALA A 21 -0.96 -4.88 -2.67
N ARG A 22 -1.03 -3.92 -3.58
CA ARG A 22 -1.94 -3.96 -4.72
C ARG A 22 -1.15 -4.29 -5.98
N ILE A 23 -1.64 -5.27 -6.72
CA ILE A 23 -1.04 -5.78 -7.95
C ILE A 23 -2.06 -5.59 -9.07
N ASP A 24 -1.65 -4.86 -10.11
CA ASP A 24 -2.39 -4.71 -11.38
C ASP A 24 -1.72 -5.62 -12.44
N GLY A 25 -2.45 -6.07 -13.47
CA GLY A 25 -1.96 -7.04 -14.47
C GLY A 25 -2.18 -8.51 -14.10
N ALA A 26 -2.67 -8.78 -12.88
CA ALA A 26 -2.86 -10.12 -12.36
C ALA A 26 -4.16 -10.20 -11.55
N SER A 27 -4.84 -11.35 -11.66
CA SER A 27 -6.04 -11.62 -10.88
C SER A 27 -6.07 -13.10 -10.48
N MET A 28 -6.41 -13.35 -9.22
CA MET A 28 -6.53 -14.68 -8.63
C MET A 28 -7.74 -14.69 -7.71
N PRO A 29 -8.43 -15.83 -7.49
CA PRO A 29 -9.60 -15.86 -6.62
C PRO A 29 -9.28 -15.37 -5.21
N ALA A 30 -10.22 -14.65 -4.60
CA ALA A 30 -10.07 -14.22 -3.21
C ALA A 30 -9.77 -15.41 -2.29
N ARG A 31 -8.94 -15.19 -1.27
CA ARG A 31 -8.39 -16.18 -0.33
C ARG A 31 -7.39 -17.19 -0.91
N SER A 32 -7.06 -17.11 -2.20
CA SER A 32 -5.96 -17.90 -2.75
C SER A 32 -4.62 -17.47 -2.14
N ARG A 33 -3.70 -18.43 -2.00
CA ARG A 33 -2.31 -18.17 -1.66
C ARG A 33 -1.53 -17.94 -2.94
N CYS A 34 -0.65 -16.96 -2.94
CA CYS A 34 0.25 -16.67 -4.04
C CYS A 34 1.66 -16.37 -3.56
N GLU A 35 2.61 -16.58 -4.47
CA GLU A 35 4.02 -16.26 -4.28
C GLU A 35 4.35 -15.05 -5.16
N ILE A 36 4.92 -14.02 -4.54
CA ILE A 36 5.37 -12.82 -5.23
C ILE A 36 6.87 -12.93 -5.39
N HIS A 37 7.33 -13.07 -6.64
CA HIS A 37 8.73 -13.09 -6.99
C HIS A 37 9.18 -11.66 -7.33
N TYR A 38 10.12 -11.11 -6.56
CA TYR A 38 10.64 -9.76 -6.78
C TYR A 38 12.14 -9.70 -6.48
N ALA A 39 12.92 -9.24 -7.47
CA ALA A 39 14.39 -9.07 -7.36
C ALA A 39 15.15 -10.30 -6.81
N GLY A 40 14.70 -11.51 -7.18
CA GLY A 40 15.31 -12.78 -6.74
C GLY A 40 14.82 -13.31 -5.39
N GLU A 41 13.94 -12.59 -4.69
CA GLU A 41 13.31 -13.04 -3.45
C GLU A 41 11.84 -13.41 -3.66
N VAL A 42 11.33 -14.32 -2.82
CA VAL A 42 9.93 -14.77 -2.83
C VAL A 42 9.24 -14.34 -1.56
N THR A 43 8.08 -13.71 -1.68
CA THR A 43 7.23 -13.32 -0.56
C THR A 43 5.85 -13.97 -0.71
N TYR A 44 5.41 -14.66 0.35
CA TYR A 44 4.08 -15.27 0.38
C TYR A 44 3.00 -14.24 0.70
N ALA A 45 1.88 -14.31 -0.01
CA ALA A 45 0.73 -13.46 0.22
C ALA A 45 -0.59 -14.21 0.05
N ILE A 46 -1.65 -13.62 0.60
CA ILE A 46 -3.02 -14.11 0.49
C ILE A 46 -3.84 -13.05 -0.23
N VAL A 47 -4.54 -13.45 -1.28
CA VAL A 47 -5.44 -12.54 -2.00
C VAL A 47 -6.61 -12.19 -1.09
N MET A 48 -6.81 -10.90 -0.81
CA MET A 48 -7.91 -10.42 0.03
C MET A 48 -9.13 -10.04 -0.80
N TRP A 49 -8.89 -9.44 -1.96
CA TRP A 49 -9.91 -9.06 -2.93
C TRP A 49 -9.31 -9.16 -4.33
N SER A 50 -10.17 -9.38 -5.32
CA SER A 50 -9.79 -9.55 -6.71
C SER A 50 -10.89 -8.96 -7.59
N GLU A 51 -10.46 -8.20 -8.59
CA GLU A 51 -11.30 -7.66 -9.66
C GLU A 51 -10.68 -8.05 -11.02
N PHE A 52 -11.25 -7.53 -12.10
CA PHE A 52 -10.67 -7.69 -13.42
C PHE A 52 -9.30 -6.98 -13.49
N ASP A 53 -8.26 -7.77 -13.76
CA ASP A 53 -6.88 -7.32 -13.95
C ASP A 53 -6.20 -6.66 -12.72
N ARG A 54 -6.80 -6.82 -11.53
CA ARG A 54 -6.21 -6.28 -10.31
C ARG A 54 -6.60 -7.10 -9.09
N MET A 55 -5.72 -7.13 -8.11
CA MET A 55 -5.96 -7.78 -6.84
C MET A 55 -5.22 -7.08 -5.71
N GLY A 56 -5.81 -7.17 -4.51
CA GLY A 56 -5.15 -6.80 -3.29
C GLY A 56 -4.72 -8.04 -2.54
N VAL A 57 -3.46 -8.06 -2.13
CA VAL A 57 -2.87 -9.16 -1.38
C VAL A 57 -2.44 -8.68 0.00
N ARG A 58 -2.54 -9.56 0.99
CA ARG A 58 -2.09 -9.34 2.36
C ARG A 58 -0.94 -10.29 2.67
N PHE A 59 0.10 -9.77 3.30
CA PHE A 59 1.20 -10.57 3.79
C PHE A 59 0.81 -11.24 5.11
N PRO A 60 1.13 -12.54 5.31
CA PRO A 60 0.88 -13.23 6.58
C PRO A 60 1.60 -12.56 7.76
N TYR A 61 2.78 -12.01 7.49
CA TYR A 61 3.61 -11.26 8.42
C TYR A 61 4.02 -9.94 7.78
N GLU A 62 4.23 -8.92 8.59
CA GLU A 62 4.68 -7.62 8.08
C GLU A 62 6.06 -7.72 7.42
N LEU A 63 6.23 -6.99 6.31
CA LEU A 63 7.53 -6.85 5.66
C LEU A 63 8.46 -6.07 6.59
N THR A 64 9.46 -6.76 7.15
CA THR A 64 10.50 -6.15 8.00
C THR A 64 11.87 -6.14 7.33
N HIS A 65 12.08 -7.00 6.32
CA HIS A 65 13.33 -7.15 5.58
C HIS A 65 13.07 -7.67 4.16
N GLY A 66 14.13 -7.76 3.34
CA GLY A 66 14.08 -8.29 1.97
C GLY A 66 13.87 -7.24 0.88
N ALA A 67 13.80 -7.70 -0.35
CA ALA A 67 13.76 -6.86 -1.55
C ALA A 67 12.49 -6.00 -1.62
N LEU A 68 11.31 -6.56 -1.32
CA LEU A 68 10.07 -5.80 -1.26
C LEU A 68 10.08 -4.75 -0.15
N TYR A 69 10.62 -5.08 1.03
CA TYR A 69 10.77 -4.09 2.10
C TYR A 69 11.73 -2.96 1.70
N ASN A 70 12.83 -3.29 1.02
CA ASN A 70 13.76 -2.28 0.50
C ASN A 70 13.07 -1.38 -0.55
N ALA A 71 12.23 -1.96 -1.43
CA ALA A 71 11.43 -1.19 -2.39
C ALA A 71 10.43 -0.26 -1.67
N LEU A 72 9.73 -0.76 -0.64
CA LEU A 72 8.84 0.04 0.21
C LEU A 72 9.60 1.19 0.88
N ARG A 73 10.74 0.90 1.51
CA ARG A 73 11.59 1.90 2.17
C ARG A 73 12.06 2.96 1.19
N ASN A 74 12.46 2.57 -0.03
CA ASN A 74 12.90 3.50 -1.06
C ASN A 74 11.73 4.37 -1.57
N ALA A 75 10.56 3.77 -1.83
CA ALA A 75 9.36 4.51 -2.25
C ALA A 75 8.93 5.55 -1.21
N ARG A 76 9.05 5.22 0.09
CA ARG A 76 8.80 6.15 1.19
C ARG A 76 9.79 7.31 1.25
N ARG A 77 11.07 7.05 1.00
CA ARG A 77 12.11 8.10 0.97
C ARG A 77 11.94 9.05 -0.22
N VAL A 78 11.38 8.56 -1.33
CA VAL A 78 11.18 9.34 -2.56
C VAL A 78 9.91 10.18 -2.52
N LYS A 79 8.88 9.80 -1.74
CA LYS A 79 7.73 10.68 -1.50
C LYS A 79 8.21 11.93 -0.74
N PRO A 80 8.20 13.13 -1.37
CA PRO A 80 8.41 14.35 -0.62
C PRO A 80 7.32 14.40 0.44
N THR A 81 7.71 14.65 1.68
CA THR A 81 6.75 15.00 2.72
C THR A 81 6.13 16.34 2.33
N ASP A 82 5.04 16.33 1.56
CA ASP A 82 4.16 17.49 1.52
C ASP A 82 3.34 17.47 2.81
N VAL A 83 4.01 17.77 3.91
CA VAL A 83 3.37 18.29 5.11
C VAL A 83 2.83 19.66 4.72
N SER A 84 1.60 19.72 4.23
CA SER A 84 0.85 20.96 4.25
C SER A 84 0.70 21.38 5.72
N PRO A 85 1.31 22.50 6.18
CA PRO A 85 1.00 23.05 7.48
C PRO A 85 -0.32 23.81 7.35
N ALA A 86 -1.43 23.09 7.28
CA ALA A 86 -2.75 23.67 7.23
C ALA A 86 -3.22 24.01 8.66
N PHE A 87 -2.91 25.25 9.06
CA PHE A 87 -3.62 26.07 10.05
C PHE A 87 -3.38 25.79 11.54
N LEU A 88 -2.18 26.16 12.01
CA LEU A 88 -2.01 26.71 13.36
C LEU A 88 -1.96 28.24 13.26
N SER A 89 -2.84 28.91 14.00
CA SER A 89 -2.92 30.36 14.27
C SER A 89 -3.41 31.28 13.16
N GLN A 90 -4.70 31.60 13.22
CA GLN A 90 -5.13 33.00 13.08
C GLN A 90 -5.75 33.46 14.40
N ARG A 91 -4.88 33.77 15.37
CA ARG A 91 -5.21 34.65 16.48
C ARG A 91 -5.33 36.06 15.93
N THR A 92 -6.55 36.55 15.72
CA THR A 92 -6.88 37.99 15.79
C THR A 92 -8.39 38.16 15.75
N ALA A 93 -8.98 38.47 16.89
CA ALA A 93 -10.22 39.24 16.98
C ALA A 93 -10.26 39.96 18.34
N GLY A 94 -9.35 40.91 18.52
CA GLY A 94 -9.66 42.04 19.39
C GLY A 94 -10.51 43.02 18.58
N PHE A 95 -11.64 43.47 19.13
CA PHE A 95 -11.98 44.89 19.29
C PHE A 95 -13.41 45.02 19.86
N GLY A 96 -13.55 45.63 21.03
CA GLY A 96 -14.86 45.97 21.59
C GLY A 96 -15.49 47.18 20.88
N ARG A 97 -16.83 47.22 20.83
CA ARG A 97 -17.69 48.42 20.99
C ARG A 97 -19.15 48.14 20.59
N ARG A 98 -20.05 48.83 21.32
CA ARG A 98 -21.52 49.03 21.15
C ARG A 98 -22.37 48.01 21.93
N GLY A 99 -23.28 48.40 22.83
CA GLY A 99 -23.80 49.70 23.22
C GLY A 99 -25.10 49.45 24.00
N LEU A 100 -25.35 50.23 25.05
CA LEU A 100 -26.59 50.23 25.84
C LEU A 100 -27.80 50.61 24.98
N SER A 101 -28.89 49.85 25.07
CA SER A 101 -30.30 50.30 25.08
C SER A 101 -31.20 49.13 25.45
#